data_AF-A0A1C7MVI1-F1
#
_entry.id   AF-A0A1C7MVI1-F1
#
_cell.length_a   1.000
_cell.length_b   1.000
_cell.length_c   1.000
_cell.angle_alpha   90.00
_cell.angle_beta   90.00
_cell.angle_gamma   90.00
#
_symmetry.space_group_name_H-M   'P 1'
#
loop_
_entity.id
_entity.type
_entity.pdbx_description
1 polymer ?
#
loop_
_entity_poly.entity_id
_entity_poly.type
_entity_poly.pdbx_seq_one_letter_code
_entity_poly.pdbx_strand_id
1 'polypeptide(L)'
;MHLHKKISKISRAYDNLGWLDSDSRCAAQRDPSTTDINELTAKQIQELLELSRRLKESEERAERNDRPELPNEILEELDTFANSELKNKLKKLAKGTIKYEGGRWTKSGAINKLFAPEFRKYQVEATQTVAAYHKGADRLHTTARAATEIFNDLQYVIEEGGEEKDMRNILEKARRLTIYAYATGKVLDGDARDLTTKAIRLPGSLKYLEYAEDGDKDLVFPPDIVKKI
;
A
#
# COMPACT_ATOMS: atom_id res chain seq x y z
N MET A 1 23.35 -10.99 31.17
CA MET A 1 22.94 -12.42 31.05
C MET A 1 21.44 -12.64 30.77
N HIS A 2 20.72 -11.66 30.20
CA HIS A 2 19.27 -11.74 29.92
C HIS A 2 18.89 -11.66 28.43
N LEU A 3 19.83 -11.29 27.54
CA LEU A 3 19.59 -11.29 26.08
C LEU A 3 19.83 -12.66 25.42
N HIS A 4 20.80 -13.45 25.90
CA HIS A 4 21.11 -14.77 25.31
C HIS A 4 19.97 -15.80 25.45
N LYS A 5 19.11 -15.67 26.46
CA LYS A 5 17.93 -16.55 26.63
C LYS A 5 16.77 -16.20 25.69
N LYS A 6 16.68 -14.97 25.18
CA LYS A 6 15.64 -14.56 24.22
C LYS A 6 15.96 -15.01 22.79
N ILE A 7 17.23 -14.97 22.39
CA ILE A 7 17.67 -15.39 21.04
C ILE A 7 17.55 -16.91 20.87
N SER A 8 17.83 -17.70 21.91
CA SER A 8 17.65 -19.17 21.87
C SER A 8 16.18 -19.62 21.74
N LYS A 9 15.21 -18.83 22.23
CA LYS A 9 13.78 -19.11 22.05
C LYS A 9 13.27 -18.82 20.64
N ILE A 10 13.89 -17.85 19.94
CA ILE A 10 13.51 -17.50 18.56
C ILE A 10 14.13 -18.51 17.57
N SER A 11 15.36 -18.97 17.80
CA SER A 11 15.99 -19.99 16.95
C SER A 11 15.21 -21.32 16.95
N ARG A 12 14.72 -21.78 18.12
CA ARG A 12 13.90 -23.00 18.20
C ARG A 12 12.51 -22.86 17.55
N ALA A 13 12.03 -21.64 17.33
CA ALA A 13 10.76 -21.43 16.63
C ALA A 13 10.92 -21.51 15.10
N TYR A 14 12.14 -21.30 14.58
CA TYR A 14 12.43 -21.39 13.15
C TYR A 14 12.79 -22.81 12.69
N ASP A 15 13.39 -23.63 13.56
CA ASP A 15 13.69 -25.04 13.23
C ASP A 15 12.42 -25.92 13.16
N ASN A 16 11.27 -25.45 13.66
CA ASN A 16 9.99 -26.16 13.65
C ASN A 16 9.08 -25.81 12.45
N LEU A 17 9.50 -24.90 11.58
CA LEU A 17 8.77 -24.61 10.34
C LEU A 17 9.44 -25.36 9.18
N GLY A 18 9.23 -26.68 9.19
CA GLY A 18 9.71 -27.62 8.18
C GLY A 18 9.08 -27.36 6.80
N TRP A 19 9.72 -26.48 6.03
CA TRP A 19 9.56 -26.39 4.59
C TRP A 19 10.89 -26.66 3.93
N LEU A 20 11.15 -27.95 3.69
CA LEU A 20 11.92 -28.54 2.59
C LEU A 20 12.18 -30.02 2.93
N ASP A 21 11.28 -30.90 2.51
CA ASP A 21 11.75 -32.08 1.78
C ASP A 21 10.63 -32.63 0.90
N SER A 22 10.84 -32.51 -0.40
CA SER A 22 10.11 -33.23 -1.43
C SER A 22 10.84 -34.56 -1.59
N ASP A 23 10.08 -35.67 -1.56
CA ASP A 23 10.54 -37.06 -1.68
C ASP A 23 11.25 -37.69 -0.48
N SER A 24 10.47 -38.25 0.45
CA SER A 24 10.79 -39.58 1.00
C SER A 24 9.58 -40.29 1.65
N ARG A 25 9.11 -41.30 0.91
CA ARG A 25 8.70 -42.63 1.38
C ARG A 25 7.52 -42.73 2.35
N CYS A 26 6.44 -43.28 1.79
CA CYS A 26 5.43 -44.08 2.45
C CYS A 26 6.01 -44.96 3.58
N ALA A 27 5.74 -44.59 4.82
CA ALA A 27 5.66 -45.52 5.94
C ALA A 27 4.36 -45.20 6.67
N ALA A 28 3.34 -46.02 6.41
CA ALA A 28 2.09 -45.99 7.13
C ALA A 28 2.35 -46.46 8.57
N GLN A 29 2.62 -45.51 9.47
CA GLN A 29 2.37 -45.69 10.89
C GLN A 29 1.03 -45.03 11.18
N ARG A 30 -0.02 -45.86 11.23
CA ARG A 30 -1.30 -45.49 11.83
C ARG A 30 -1.06 -45.35 13.33
N ASP A 31 -1.00 -44.13 13.83
CA ASP A 31 -1.20 -43.88 15.25
C ASP A 31 -2.66 -44.22 15.60
N PRO A 32 -2.91 -45.15 16.54
CA PRO A 32 -4.25 -45.51 16.96
C PRO A 32 -4.70 -44.53 18.06
N SER A 33 -5.01 -43.31 17.66
CA SER A 33 -5.86 -42.41 18.44
C SER A 33 -6.83 -41.70 17.51
N THR A 34 -7.62 -42.49 16.78
CA THR A 34 -8.92 -42.02 16.32
C THR A 34 -9.78 -41.89 17.57
N THR A 35 -9.72 -40.72 18.21
CA THR A 35 -10.69 -40.34 19.24
C THR A 35 -12.06 -40.53 18.62
N ASP A 36 -12.83 -41.49 19.13
CA ASP A 36 -14.20 -41.68 18.70
C ASP A 36 -14.93 -40.36 18.94
N ILE A 37 -15.68 -39.86 17.97
CA ILE A 37 -16.44 -38.60 18.08
C ILE A 37 -17.37 -38.66 19.30
N ASN A 38 -17.74 -39.88 19.74
CA ASN A 38 -18.55 -40.14 20.92
C ASN A 38 -17.81 -39.97 22.27
N GLU A 39 -16.48 -39.83 22.29
CA GLU A 39 -15.68 -39.63 23.52
C GLU A 39 -15.34 -38.16 23.80
N LEU A 40 -15.91 -37.22 23.05
CA LEU A 40 -15.71 -35.79 23.28
C LEU A 40 -16.43 -35.34 24.55
N THR A 41 -15.69 -34.74 25.48
CA THR A 41 -16.28 -34.12 26.67
C THR A 41 -17.12 -32.90 26.28
N ALA A 42 -18.15 -32.58 27.08
CA ALA A 42 -19.04 -31.45 26.83
C ALA A 42 -18.30 -30.11 26.62
N LYS A 43 -17.14 -29.94 27.27
CA LYS A 43 -16.28 -28.76 27.13
C LYS A 43 -15.60 -28.71 25.75
N GLN A 44 -15.08 -29.84 25.27
CA GLN A 44 -14.46 -29.92 23.93
C GLN A 44 -15.50 -29.70 22.83
N ILE A 45 -16.74 -30.19 23.03
CA ILE A 45 -17.86 -29.93 22.12
C ILE A 45 -18.20 -28.43 22.10
N GLN A 46 -18.23 -27.76 23.26
CA GLN A 46 -18.44 -26.30 23.32
C GLN A 46 -17.32 -25.52 22.62
N GLU A 47 -16.06 -25.86 22.86
CA GLU A 47 -14.92 -25.21 22.18
C GLU A 47 -14.98 -25.40 20.67
N LEU A 48 -15.37 -26.58 20.20
CA LEU A 48 -15.55 -26.86 18.76
C LEU A 48 -16.71 -26.07 18.14
N LEU A 49 -17.84 -25.96 18.85
CA LEU A 49 -18.98 -25.14 18.42
C LEU A 49 -18.62 -23.66 18.34
N GLU A 50 -17.84 -23.16 19.29
CA GLU A 50 -17.39 -21.77 19.29
C GLU A 50 -16.38 -21.48 18.18
N LEU A 51 -15.48 -22.42 17.88
CA LEU A 51 -14.58 -22.34 16.73
C LEU A 51 -15.35 -22.38 15.41
N SER A 52 -16.32 -23.28 15.28
CA SER A 52 -17.20 -23.38 14.10
C SER A 52 -17.98 -22.09 13.87
N ARG A 53 -18.55 -21.50 14.93
CA ARG A 53 -19.23 -20.19 14.86
C ARG A 53 -18.29 -19.09 14.38
N ARG A 54 -17.08 -19.00 14.95
CA ARG A 54 -16.08 -17.98 14.57
C ARG A 54 -15.60 -18.14 13.14
N LEU A 55 -15.39 -19.39 12.69
CA LEU A 55 -15.02 -19.71 11.32
C LEU A 55 -16.14 -19.30 10.37
N LYS A 56 -17.38 -19.66 10.66
CA LYS A 56 -18.55 -19.27 9.87
C LYS A 56 -18.72 -17.74 9.82
N GLU A 57 -18.55 -17.03 10.92
CA GLU A 57 -18.57 -15.55 10.92
C GLU A 57 -17.42 -14.94 10.12
N SER A 58 -16.25 -15.59 10.10
CA SER A 58 -15.10 -15.14 9.31
C SER A 58 -15.25 -15.43 7.81
N GLU A 59 -15.83 -16.59 7.47
CA GLU A 59 -16.17 -16.99 6.10
C GLU A 59 -17.30 -16.12 5.58
N GLU A 60 -18.35 -15.86 6.35
CA GLU A 60 -19.43 -14.94 5.97
C GLU A 60 -18.95 -13.49 5.80
N ARG A 61 -17.87 -13.06 6.49
CA ARG A 61 -17.23 -11.76 6.26
C ARG A 61 -16.31 -11.76 5.02
N ALA A 62 -15.79 -12.91 4.62
CA ALA A 62 -14.92 -13.06 3.46
C ALA A 62 -15.69 -13.36 2.16
N GLU A 63 -16.80 -14.09 2.24
CA GLU A 63 -17.70 -14.45 1.14
C GLU A 63 -18.68 -13.31 0.79
N ARG A 64 -19.04 -12.49 1.78
CA ARG A 64 -19.51 -11.14 1.47
C ARG A 64 -18.36 -10.43 0.76
N ASN A 65 -18.45 -10.34 -0.56
CA ASN A 65 -17.68 -9.42 -1.41
C ASN A 65 -17.94 -7.93 -1.02
N ASP A 66 -18.24 -7.64 0.24
CA ASP A 66 -18.38 -6.32 0.83
C ASP A 66 -16.97 -5.75 0.98
N ARG A 67 -16.35 -5.41 -0.15
CA ARG A 67 -15.21 -4.49 -0.14
C ARG A 67 -15.73 -3.22 0.51
N PRO A 68 -15.15 -2.76 1.62
CA PRO A 68 -15.59 -1.52 2.23
C PRO A 68 -15.48 -0.39 1.21
N GLU A 69 -16.59 0.28 0.97
CA GLU A 69 -16.63 1.46 0.11
C GLU A 69 -15.80 2.59 0.73
N LEU A 70 -15.21 3.45 -0.11
CA LEU A 70 -14.55 4.64 0.41
C LEU A 70 -15.61 5.54 1.07
N PRO A 71 -15.31 6.16 2.22
CA PRO A 71 -16.19 7.14 2.83
C PRO A 71 -16.56 8.26 1.85
N ASN A 72 -17.83 8.66 1.84
CA ASN A 72 -18.36 9.66 0.91
C ASN A 72 -17.58 10.98 0.98
N GLU A 73 -17.15 11.42 2.17
CA GLU A 73 -16.39 12.67 2.32
C GLU A 73 -15.04 12.63 1.59
N ILE A 74 -14.46 11.44 1.42
CA ILE A 74 -13.21 11.24 0.68
C ILE A 74 -13.52 11.19 -0.82
N LEU A 75 -14.57 10.46 -1.22
CA LEU A 75 -14.98 10.33 -2.62
C LEU A 75 -15.35 11.69 -3.23
N GLU A 76 -16.23 12.46 -2.58
CA GLU A 76 -16.67 13.78 -3.07
C GLU A 76 -15.50 14.74 -3.25
N GLU A 77 -14.55 14.72 -2.30
CA GLU A 77 -13.35 15.56 -2.41
C GLU A 77 -12.49 15.07 -3.59
N LEU A 78 -12.25 13.76 -3.73
CA LEU A 78 -11.50 13.16 -4.83
C LEU A 78 -12.11 13.47 -6.21
N ASP A 79 -13.44 13.43 -6.35
CA ASP A 79 -14.14 13.80 -7.58
C ASP A 79 -13.96 15.29 -7.90
N THR A 80 -14.00 16.15 -6.88
CA THR A 80 -13.68 17.58 -7.01
C THR A 80 -12.22 17.81 -7.41
N PHE A 81 -11.33 16.90 -7.02
CA PHE A 81 -9.90 16.89 -7.34
C PHE A 81 -9.60 16.45 -8.79
N ALA A 82 -10.48 15.72 -9.47
CA ALA A 82 -10.30 15.25 -10.84
C ALA A 82 -10.26 16.39 -11.88
N ASN A 83 -10.81 17.55 -11.55
CA ASN A 83 -10.66 18.76 -12.34
C ASN A 83 -9.21 19.30 -12.23
N SER A 84 -8.68 19.94 -13.29
CA SER A 84 -7.25 20.30 -13.53
C SER A 84 -6.42 20.94 -12.38
N GLU A 85 -7.02 21.21 -11.23
CA GLU A 85 -6.42 21.76 -10.01
C GLU A 85 -5.67 20.73 -9.14
N LEU A 86 -5.76 19.42 -9.42
CA LEU A 86 -5.15 18.33 -8.64
C LEU A 86 -3.71 18.61 -8.22
N LYS A 87 -2.87 18.95 -9.21
CA LYS A 87 -1.43 19.19 -9.00
C LYS A 87 -1.17 20.39 -8.08
N ASN A 88 -2.02 21.41 -8.11
CA ASN A 88 -1.86 22.61 -7.28
C ASN A 88 -2.31 22.35 -5.84
N LYS A 89 -3.43 21.65 -5.65
CA LYS A 89 -3.91 21.24 -4.32
C LYS A 89 -2.92 20.27 -3.65
N LEU A 90 -2.37 19.30 -4.40
CA LEU A 90 -1.28 18.43 -3.92
C LEU A 90 -0.04 19.21 -3.50
N LYS A 91 0.38 20.22 -4.27
CA LYS A 91 1.52 21.08 -3.88
C LYS A 91 1.26 21.85 -2.60
N LYS A 92 0.03 22.35 -2.39
CA LYS A 92 -0.36 23.03 -1.15
C LYS A 92 -0.30 22.09 0.05
N LEU A 93 -0.85 20.88 -0.09
CA LEU A 93 -0.80 19.85 0.95
C LEU A 93 0.65 19.45 1.29
N ALA A 94 1.47 19.22 0.27
CA ALA A 94 2.88 18.86 0.48
C ALA A 94 3.68 19.95 1.20
N LYS A 95 3.42 21.23 0.89
CA LYS A 95 4.03 22.37 1.58
C LYS A 95 3.59 22.51 3.03
N GLY A 96 2.40 22.02 3.37
CA GLY A 96 1.84 22.09 4.72
C GLY A 96 2.41 21.05 5.68
N THR A 97 3.08 20.01 5.18
CA THR A 97 3.64 18.94 6.03
C THR A 97 4.91 19.37 6.76
N ILE A 98 5.04 18.92 8.00
CA ILE A 98 6.22 19.10 8.86
C ILE A 98 7.36 18.23 8.32
N LYS A 99 8.57 18.79 8.33
CA LYS A 99 9.79 18.05 7.98
C LYS A 99 10.33 17.34 9.20
N TYR A 100 10.54 16.04 9.07
CA TYR A 100 11.17 15.21 10.08
C TYR A 100 12.60 14.84 9.68
N GLU A 101 13.50 14.83 10.66
CA GLU A 101 14.87 14.33 10.49
C GLU A 101 14.97 12.87 10.93
N GLY A 102 15.24 11.97 9.98
CA GLY A 102 15.43 10.53 10.22
C GLY A 102 16.66 9.99 9.49
N GLY A 103 17.67 10.85 9.27
CA GLY A 103 18.89 10.50 8.56
C GLY A 103 18.63 10.10 7.11
N ARG A 104 19.05 8.89 6.71
CA ARG A 104 18.92 8.41 5.33
C ARG A 104 17.47 8.18 4.88
N TRP A 105 16.56 7.94 5.82
CA TRP A 105 15.17 7.57 5.54
C TRP A 105 14.28 8.76 5.19
N THR A 106 14.67 9.98 5.57
CA THR A 106 13.90 11.20 5.27
C THR A 106 14.54 12.07 4.19
N LYS A 107 15.70 11.65 3.69
CA LYS A 107 16.43 12.32 2.60
C LYS A 107 15.96 11.81 1.25
N SER A 108 15.56 12.73 0.38
CA SER A 108 15.27 12.43 -1.01
C SER A 108 16.54 12.02 -1.76
N GLY A 109 16.45 10.93 -2.51
CA GLY A 109 17.50 10.54 -3.45
C GLY A 109 17.56 11.48 -4.65
N ALA A 110 18.74 11.63 -5.25
CA ALA A 110 18.92 12.39 -6.49
C ALA A 110 20.12 11.86 -7.29
N ILE A 111 20.06 11.98 -8.62
CA ILE A 111 21.22 11.76 -9.48
C ILE A 111 22.25 12.85 -9.19
N ASN A 112 23.50 12.46 -8.95
CA ASN A 112 24.59 13.40 -8.77
C ASN A 112 24.81 14.21 -10.06
N LYS A 113 24.85 15.55 -9.92
CA LYS A 113 24.93 16.52 -11.02
C LYS A 113 26.12 16.28 -11.95
N LEU A 114 27.23 15.71 -11.44
CA LEU A 114 28.41 15.40 -12.24
C LEU A 114 28.15 14.25 -13.24
N PHE A 115 27.29 13.31 -12.87
CA PHE A 115 26.95 12.15 -13.71
C PHE A 115 25.73 12.41 -14.61
N ALA A 116 24.91 13.43 -14.30
CA ALA A 116 23.70 13.72 -15.07
C ALA A 116 23.91 14.03 -16.57
N PRO A 117 25.00 14.70 -17.01
CA PRO A 117 25.30 14.87 -18.42
C PRO A 117 25.74 13.55 -19.06
N GLU A 118 26.59 12.80 -18.38
CA GLU A 118 27.15 11.54 -18.88
C GLU A 118 26.06 10.47 -19.00
N PHE A 119 25.21 10.34 -17.99
CA PHE A 119 24.04 9.46 -18.00
C PHE A 119 23.09 9.77 -19.17
N ARG A 120 22.86 11.05 -19.45
CA ARG A 120 22.03 11.47 -20.60
C ARG A 120 22.64 11.10 -21.95
N LYS A 121 23.97 11.08 -22.09
CA LYS A 121 24.61 10.69 -23.36
C LYS A 121 24.32 9.23 -23.72
N TYR A 122 24.31 8.35 -22.73
CA TYR A 122 24.10 6.91 -22.96
C TYR A 122 22.63 6.50 -22.95
N GLN A 123 21.82 7.07 -22.05
CA GLN A 123 20.38 6.79 -21.97
C GLN A 123 19.54 8.02 -21.61
N VAL A 124 19.21 8.82 -22.64
CA VAL A 124 18.31 9.97 -22.53
C VAL A 124 16.95 9.55 -21.93
N GLU A 125 16.41 8.40 -22.36
CA GLU A 125 15.10 7.91 -21.92
C GLU A 125 15.11 7.46 -20.46
N ALA A 126 16.15 6.75 -20.00
CA ALA A 126 16.28 6.34 -18.60
C ALA A 126 16.42 7.53 -17.65
N THR A 127 16.94 8.66 -18.12
CA THR A 127 16.96 9.91 -17.32
C THR A 127 15.57 10.38 -16.95
N GLN A 128 14.60 10.28 -17.87
CA GLN A 128 13.21 10.66 -17.58
C GLN A 128 12.57 9.68 -16.59
N THR A 129 12.81 8.39 -16.77
CA THR A 129 12.31 7.33 -15.88
C THR A 129 12.85 7.48 -14.46
N VAL A 130 14.16 7.68 -14.29
CA VAL A 130 14.77 7.89 -12.96
C VAL A 130 14.24 9.16 -12.29
N ALA A 131 14.05 10.24 -13.05
CA ALA A 131 13.45 11.47 -12.52
C ALA A 131 11.99 11.25 -12.06
N ALA A 132 11.20 10.48 -12.80
CA ALA A 132 9.84 10.12 -12.41
C ALA A 132 9.81 9.30 -11.12
N TYR A 133 10.72 8.33 -10.96
CA TYR A 133 10.86 7.56 -9.71
C TYR A 133 11.21 8.45 -8.52
N HIS A 134 12.19 9.35 -8.65
CA HIS A 134 12.54 10.28 -7.56
C HIS A 134 11.36 11.19 -7.18
N LYS A 135 10.62 11.69 -8.17
CA LYS A 135 9.42 12.50 -7.94
C LYS A 135 8.32 11.70 -7.23
N GLY A 136 8.14 10.43 -7.58
CA GLY A 136 7.21 9.54 -6.88
C GLY A 136 7.63 9.26 -5.44
N ALA A 137 8.92 8.99 -5.22
CA ALA A 137 9.48 8.84 -3.88
C ALA A 137 9.28 10.09 -3.02
N ASP A 138 9.44 11.29 -3.58
CA ASP A 138 9.20 12.55 -2.87
C ASP A 138 7.73 12.72 -2.43
N ARG A 139 6.77 12.28 -3.26
CA ARG A 139 5.36 12.27 -2.88
C ARG A 139 5.11 11.26 -1.75
N LEU A 140 5.71 10.07 -1.81
CA LEU A 140 5.62 9.08 -0.73
C LEU A 140 6.24 9.59 0.58
N HIS A 141 7.38 10.29 0.52
CA HIS A 141 7.96 10.94 1.70
C HIS A 141 7.01 11.99 2.29
N THR A 142 6.21 12.67 1.47
CA THR A 142 5.19 13.61 1.95
C THR A 142 4.07 12.88 2.69
N THR A 143 3.56 11.78 2.12
CA THR A 143 2.60 10.89 2.80
C THR A 143 3.15 10.38 4.13
N ALA A 144 4.41 9.95 4.16
CA ALA A 144 5.06 9.48 5.38
C ALA A 144 5.17 10.57 6.46
N ARG A 145 5.49 11.82 6.08
CA ARG A 145 5.53 12.95 7.02
C ARG A 145 4.16 13.22 7.63
N ALA A 146 3.12 13.30 6.80
CA ALA A 146 1.75 13.50 7.26
C ALA A 146 1.26 12.32 8.16
N ALA A 147 1.63 11.08 7.82
CA ALA A 147 1.35 9.93 8.67
C ALA A 147 2.08 10.01 10.03
N THR A 148 3.31 10.53 10.04
CA THR A 148 4.09 10.76 11.27
C THR A 148 3.45 11.84 12.14
N GLU A 149 2.88 12.89 11.55
CA GLU A 149 2.12 13.90 12.29
C GLU A 149 0.91 13.29 13.00
N ILE A 150 0.11 12.50 12.27
CA ILE A 150 -1.05 11.79 12.84
C ILE A 150 -0.62 10.85 13.96
N PHE A 151 0.48 10.13 13.76
CA PHE A 151 1.03 9.22 14.77
C PHE A 151 1.40 9.96 16.06
N ASN A 152 2.12 11.09 15.95
CA ASN A 152 2.52 11.89 17.11
C ASN A 152 1.30 12.49 17.83
N ASP A 153 0.30 12.98 17.08
CA ASP A 153 -0.93 13.51 17.67
C ASP A 153 -1.69 12.41 18.45
N LEU A 154 -1.77 11.20 17.89
CA LEU A 154 -2.38 10.05 18.58
C LEU A 154 -1.60 9.66 19.84
N GLN A 155 -0.26 9.68 19.80
CA GLN A 155 0.56 9.45 20.99
C GLN A 155 0.25 10.48 22.07
N TYR A 156 0.20 11.76 21.71
CA TYR A 156 -0.14 12.84 22.65
C TYR A 156 -1.51 12.61 23.31
N VAL A 157 -2.54 12.26 22.52
CA VAL A 157 -3.89 11.97 23.06
C VAL A 157 -3.87 10.79 24.02
N ILE A 158 -3.06 9.76 23.75
CA ILE A 158 -2.95 8.57 24.61
C ILE A 158 -2.22 8.90 25.92
N GLU A 159 -1.16 9.72 25.86
CA GLU A 159 -0.28 9.99 26.99
C GLU A 159 -0.82 11.09 27.92
N GLU A 160 -1.28 12.20 27.35
CA GLU A 160 -1.70 13.40 28.10
C GLU A 160 -3.22 13.49 28.27
N GLY A 161 -3.97 12.65 27.53
CA GLY A 161 -5.42 12.78 27.39
C GLY A 161 -5.78 13.85 26.36
N GLY A 162 -6.58 13.47 25.37
CA GLY A 162 -7.07 14.38 24.33
C GLY A 162 -8.52 14.78 24.51
N GLU A 163 -8.86 15.99 24.07
CA GLU A 163 -10.24 16.42 23.95
C GLU A 163 -10.87 15.90 22.64
N GLU A 164 -12.19 15.95 22.54
CA GLU A 164 -12.91 15.62 21.30
C GLU A 164 -12.40 16.43 20.11
N LYS A 165 -12.01 17.69 20.35
CA LYS A 165 -11.44 18.57 19.33
C LYS A 165 -10.12 18.02 18.77
N ASP A 166 -9.27 17.43 19.60
CA ASP A 166 -8.01 16.83 19.17
C ASP A 166 -8.26 15.63 18.26
N MET A 167 -9.22 14.77 18.64
CA MET A 167 -9.63 13.65 17.82
C MET A 167 -10.24 14.08 16.48
N ARG A 168 -11.04 15.16 16.45
CA ARG A 168 -11.56 15.73 15.20
C ARG A 168 -10.44 16.28 14.31
N ASN A 169 -9.42 16.91 14.89
CA ASN A 169 -8.26 17.39 14.14
C ASN A 169 -7.43 16.23 13.55
N ILE A 170 -7.24 15.15 14.32
CA ILE A 170 -6.57 13.93 13.85
C ILE A 170 -7.34 13.31 12.68
N LEU A 171 -8.67 13.22 12.79
CA LEU A 171 -9.52 12.70 11.72
C LEU A 171 -9.42 13.55 10.45
N GLU A 172 -9.41 14.88 10.57
CA GLU A 172 -9.21 15.80 9.45
C GLU A 172 -7.84 15.59 8.78
N LYS A 173 -6.77 15.45 9.56
CA LYS A 173 -5.42 15.16 9.04
C LYS A 173 -5.40 13.81 8.31
N ALA A 174 -6.04 12.79 8.87
CA ALA A 174 -6.18 11.48 8.24
C ALA A 174 -6.96 11.55 6.93
N ARG A 175 -8.09 12.28 6.88
CA ARG A 175 -8.85 12.46 5.63
C ARG A 175 -7.98 13.11 4.54
N ARG A 176 -7.30 14.21 4.87
CA ARG A 176 -6.41 14.92 3.93
C ARG A 176 -5.26 14.05 3.45
N LEU A 177 -4.68 13.25 4.34
CA LEU A 177 -3.64 12.29 3.99
C LEU A 177 -4.15 11.24 3.00
N THR A 178 -5.31 10.65 3.28
CA THR A 178 -5.93 9.65 2.41
C THR A 178 -6.20 10.22 1.02
N ILE A 179 -6.77 11.42 0.95
CA ILE A 179 -7.02 12.12 -0.32
C ILE A 179 -5.71 12.38 -1.06
N TYR A 180 -4.68 12.90 -0.36
CA TYR A 180 -3.36 13.13 -0.95
C TYR A 180 -2.74 11.84 -1.51
N ALA A 181 -2.90 10.71 -0.81
CA ALA A 181 -2.37 9.41 -1.21
C ALA A 181 -3.06 8.88 -2.47
N TYR A 182 -4.40 8.89 -2.53
CA TYR A 182 -5.15 8.49 -3.73
C TYR A 182 -4.84 9.38 -4.93
N ALA A 183 -4.85 10.70 -4.72
CA ALA A 183 -4.50 11.68 -5.74
C ALA A 183 -3.05 11.48 -6.24
N THR A 184 -2.12 11.17 -5.34
CA THR A 184 -0.73 10.83 -5.70
C THR A 184 -0.66 9.59 -6.58
N GLY A 185 -1.46 8.55 -6.27
CA GLY A 185 -1.60 7.35 -7.08
C GLY A 185 -1.99 7.70 -8.52
N LYS A 186 -3.10 8.40 -8.71
CA LYS A 186 -3.55 8.82 -10.07
C LYS A 186 -2.52 9.67 -10.83
N VAL A 187 -1.75 10.51 -10.14
CA VAL A 187 -0.68 11.26 -10.81
C VAL A 187 0.50 10.35 -11.19
N LEU A 188 0.81 9.31 -10.41
CA LEU A 188 1.83 8.32 -10.77
C LEU A 188 1.39 7.45 -11.95
N ASP A 189 0.12 7.06 -12.01
CA ASP A 189 -0.45 6.35 -13.16
C ASP A 189 -0.32 7.19 -14.44
N GLY A 190 -0.60 8.50 -14.34
CA GLY A 190 -0.35 9.44 -15.43
C GLY A 190 1.13 9.57 -15.81
N ASP A 191 2.04 9.70 -14.83
CA ASP A 191 3.49 9.74 -15.07
C ASP A 191 3.96 8.42 -15.75
N ALA A 192 3.38 7.25 -15.42
CA ALA A 192 3.67 5.95 -16.03
C ALA A 192 3.13 5.82 -17.45
N ARG A 193 1.92 6.34 -17.71
CA ARG A 193 1.34 6.42 -19.05
C ARG A 193 2.18 7.29 -19.97
N ASP A 194 2.61 8.46 -19.51
CA ASP A 194 3.50 9.35 -20.27
C ASP A 194 4.83 8.66 -20.65
N LEU A 195 5.40 7.88 -19.74
CA LEU A 195 6.60 7.08 -20.02
C LEU A 195 6.33 5.98 -21.05
N THR A 196 5.21 5.27 -20.92
CA THR A 196 4.82 4.21 -21.84
C THR A 196 4.60 4.76 -23.25
N THR A 197 3.84 5.84 -23.40
CA THR A 197 3.58 6.52 -24.69
C THR A 197 4.88 6.89 -25.40
N LYS A 198 5.85 7.43 -24.66
CA LYS A 198 7.16 7.79 -25.20
C LYS A 198 7.95 6.57 -25.65
N ALA A 199 7.95 5.50 -24.84
CA ALA A 199 8.70 4.28 -25.14
C ALA A 199 8.20 3.59 -26.43
N ILE A 200 6.88 3.58 -26.66
CA ILE A 200 6.30 2.99 -27.88
C ILE A 200 6.21 3.96 -29.07
N ARG A 201 6.73 5.19 -28.91
CA ARG A 201 6.80 6.23 -29.98
C ARG A 201 5.47 6.49 -30.67
N LEU A 202 4.39 6.60 -29.90
CA LEU A 202 3.06 6.87 -30.45
C LEU A 202 3.06 8.13 -31.35
N PRO A 203 2.55 8.05 -32.60
CA PRO A 203 2.41 9.20 -33.49
C PRO A 203 1.59 10.31 -32.85
N GLY A 204 1.97 11.58 -33.11
CA GLY A 204 1.25 12.74 -32.58
C GLY A 204 -0.23 12.82 -33.01
N SER A 205 -0.62 12.11 -34.08
CA SER A 205 -2.02 11.97 -34.50
C SER A 205 -2.86 11.16 -33.51
N LEU A 206 -2.27 10.26 -32.71
CA LEU A 206 -2.97 9.41 -31.73
C LEU A 206 -2.99 10.01 -30.32
N LYS A 207 -2.50 11.25 -30.17
CA LYS A 207 -2.40 11.95 -28.88
C LYS A 207 -3.75 12.21 -28.19
N TYR A 208 -4.84 12.25 -28.95
CA TYR A 208 -6.21 12.37 -28.40
C TYR A 208 -6.66 11.11 -27.65
N LEU A 209 -6.00 9.96 -27.89
CA LEU A 209 -6.27 8.71 -27.16
C LEU A 209 -5.64 8.70 -25.76
N GLU A 210 -4.83 9.71 -25.42
CA GLU A 210 -4.34 9.94 -24.06
C GLU A 210 -5.47 10.34 -23.07
N TYR A 211 -6.73 10.46 -23.50
CA TYR A 211 -7.84 10.92 -22.65
C TYR A 211 -9.08 10.01 -22.69
N ALA A 212 -9.00 8.79 -23.25
CA ALA A 212 -10.20 7.95 -23.31
C ALA A 212 -10.56 7.39 -21.91
N GLU A 213 -11.87 7.33 -21.65
CA GLU A 213 -12.47 6.95 -20.38
C GLU A 213 -12.10 5.54 -19.91
N ASP A 214 -12.04 5.44 -18.58
CA ASP A 214 -11.69 4.29 -17.76
C ASP A 214 -12.64 3.11 -18.01
N GLY A 215 -12.10 1.98 -18.49
CA GLY A 215 -12.79 0.69 -18.45
C GLY A 215 -12.57 -0.02 -17.10
N ASP A 216 -13.23 -1.17 -16.89
CA ASP A 216 -13.15 -2.02 -15.67
C ASP A 216 -11.74 -2.39 -15.21
N LYS A 217 -10.74 -2.23 -16.09
CA LYS A 217 -9.32 -2.22 -15.73
C LYS A 217 -8.76 -0.86 -16.16
N ASP A 218 -8.13 -0.16 -15.22
CA ASP A 218 -7.34 1.06 -15.45
C ASP A 218 -6.07 0.68 -16.23
N LEU A 219 -6.24 0.35 -17.51
CA LEU A 219 -5.18 -0.01 -18.42
C LEU A 219 -4.55 1.28 -18.93
N VAL A 220 -3.21 1.30 -18.99
CA VAL A 220 -2.43 2.40 -19.56
C VAL A 220 -2.96 2.80 -20.95
N PHE A 221 -3.39 1.81 -21.74
CA PHE A 221 -4.23 1.99 -22.92
C PHE A 221 -5.38 0.96 -22.93
N PRO A 222 -6.65 1.40 -23.02
CA PRO A 222 -7.80 0.51 -23.22
C PRO A 222 -7.67 -0.35 -24.49
N PRO A 223 -8.30 -1.54 -24.55
CA PRO A 223 -8.23 -2.43 -25.72
C PRO A 223 -8.71 -1.76 -27.01
N ASP A 224 -9.67 -0.85 -26.90
CA ASP A 224 -10.23 -0.12 -28.04
C ASP A 224 -9.31 0.99 -28.55
N ILE A 225 -8.38 1.45 -27.72
CA ILE A 225 -7.27 2.31 -28.11
C ILE A 225 -6.20 1.49 -28.81
N VAL A 226 -5.83 0.33 -28.25
CA VAL A 226 -4.81 -0.55 -28.84
C VAL A 226 -5.15 -0.95 -30.27
N LYS A 227 -6.43 -1.19 -30.58
CA LYS A 227 -6.89 -1.48 -31.96
C LYS A 227 -6.70 -0.33 -32.96
N LYS A 228 -6.47 0.90 -32.48
CA LYS A 228 -6.28 2.12 -33.28
C LYS A 228 -4.80 2.53 -33.42
N ILE A 229 -3.90 1.86 -32.69
CA ILE A 229 -2.43 2.03 -32.74
C ILE A 229 -1.88 1.08 -33.79
#